data_AF-A0A2J8VI31-F1
#
_entry.id   AF-A0A2J8VI31-F1
#
_cell.length_a   1.000
_cell.length_b   1.000
_cell.length_c   1.000
_cell.angle_alpha   90.00
_cell.angle_beta   90.00
_cell.angle_gamma   90.00
#
_symmetry.space_group_name_H-M   'P 1'
#
loop_
_entity.id
_entity.type
_entity.pdbx_description
1 polymer ?
#
loop_
_entity_poly.entity_id
_entity_poly.type
_entity_poly.pdbx_seq_one_letter_code
_entity_poly.pdbx_strand_id
1 'polypeptide(L)'
;LEKLEELTMDGAKAKAILDASRSSMGMDISAIDLINIESFSSRVVSLSEYRQSLHTYLRSKMSQVAPSLSALIGEAVGARLIAHAGSLTNLAKYPASTVQILGAEKALFRALKTRGNTPKYGLIFHSTFIGRAAAKNKGRISRYLANKCSIASRIDCFSEVPTSVFGEKLREQVEERLSFYETGEIPRKNLDVMKEAMVQAEEAAAEITRKLEKQEKKRLKKEKKRLAALALASSENSSSTPEECEEGDRC
;
A
#
# COMPACT_ATOMS: atom_id res chain seq x y z
N LEU A 1 -33.25 18.46 5.22
CA LEU A 1 -32.04 18.97 5.91
C LEU A 1 -31.20 17.81 6.43
N GLU A 2 -31.77 16.88 7.20
CA GLU A 2 -31.06 15.72 7.78
C GLU A 2 -30.15 14.95 6.80
N LYS A 3 -30.65 14.55 5.62
CA LYS A 3 -29.82 13.86 4.60
C LYS A 3 -28.68 14.71 4.02
N LEU A 4 -28.86 16.03 3.96
CA LEU A 4 -27.81 16.95 3.48
C LEU A 4 -26.78 17.19 4.58
N GLU A 5 -27.22 17.31 5.83
CA GLU A 5 -26.35 17.43 7.00
C GLU A 5 -25.49 16.18 7.21
N GLU A 6 -26.05 14.99 6.94
CA GLU A 6 -25.31 13.72 6.97
C GLU A 6 -24.18 13.68 5.91
N LEU A 7 -24.41 14.23 4.72
CA LEU A 7 -23.41 14.28 3.65
C LEU A 7 -22.37 15.39 3.83
N THR A 8 -22.77 16.58 4.31
CA THR A 8 -21.85 17.71 4.50
C THR A 8 -21.10 17.65 5.83
N MET A 9 -21.56 16.82 6.78
CA MET A 9 -21.11 16.75 8.18
C MET A 9 -21.06 18.10 8.91
N ASP A 10 -21.76 19.10 8.37
CA ASP A 10 -21.71 20.50 8.80
C ASP A 10 -23.07 21.14 8.54
N GLY A 11 -23.79 21.43 9.63
CA GLY A 11 -25.14 22.00 9.60
C GLY A 11 -25.20 23.43 9.09
N ALA A 12 -24.10 24.19 9.21
CA ALA A 12 -24.03 25.54 8.66
C ALA A 12 -23.98 25.51 7.12
N LYS A 13 -23.20 24.58 6.55
CA LYS A 13 -23.13 24.40 5.09
C LYS A 13 -24.44 23.87 4.51
N ALA A 14 -25.11 22.94 5.19
CA ALA A 14 -26.39 22.42 4.73
C ALA A 14 -27.47 23.52 4.66
N LYS A 15 -27.52 24.41 5.66
CA LYS A 15 -28.38 25.59 5.64
C LYS A 15 -28.00 26.57 4.52
N ALA A 16 -26.70 26.84 4.34
CA ALA A 16 -26.22 27.72 3.28
C ALA A 16 -26.57 27.20 1.87
N ILE A 17 -26.49 25.89 1.62
CA ILE A 17 -26.91 25.28 0.34
C ILE A 17 -28.42 25.46 0.12
N LEU A 18 -29.22 25.32 1.17
CA LEU A 18 -30.67 25.46 1.09
C LEU A 18 -31.10 26.92 0.84
N ASP A 19 -30.45 27.87 1.50
CA ASP A 19 -30.68 29.30 1.29
C ASP A 19 -30.21 29.75 -0.09
N ALA A 20 -29.07 29.22 -0.56
CA ALA A 20 -28.59 29.41 -1.94
C ALA A 20 -29.53 28.79 -2.98
N SER A 21 -30.11 27.62 -2.71
CA SER A 21 -31.10 27.00 -3.60
C SER A 21 -32.37 27.84 -3.73
N ARG A 22 -32.82 28.48 -2.65
CA ARG A 22 -34.01 29.35 -2.64
C ARG A 22 -33.78 30.69 -3.34
N SER A 23 -32.55 31.19 -3.31
CA SER A 23 -32.15 32.46 -3.91
C SER A 23 -31.49 32.30 -5.29
N SER A 24 -31.45 31.07 -5.82
CA SER A 24 -30.80 30.75 -7.08
C SER A 24 -31.55 31.36 -8.26
N MET A 25 -30.86 32.21 -9.03
CA MET A 25 -31.32 32.79 -10.29
C MET A 25 -30.97 31.90 -11.51
N GLY A 26 -30.70 30.62 -11.27
CA GLY A 26 -30.30 29.66 -12.31
C GLY A 26 -31.39 29.37 -13.35
N MET A 27 -31.07 28.52 -14.31
CA MET A 27 -32.00 28.06 -15.34
C MET A 27 -32.46 26.62 -15.06
N ASP A 28 -33.72 26.31 -15.37
CA ASP A 28 -34.26 24.96 -15.24
C ASP A 28 -33.55 23.99 -16.19
N ILE A 29 -33.20 22.81 -15.67
CA ILE A 29 -32.45 21.79 -16.40
C ILE A 29 -33.43 20.87 -17.14
N SER A 30 -33.12 20.54 -18.40
CA SER A 30 -33.90 19.56 -19.16
C SER A 30 -33.85 18.16 -18.52
N ALA A 31 -34.94 17.41 -18.58
CA ALA A 31 -35.01 16.05 -18.03
C ALA A 31 -33.94 15.11 -18.65
N ILE A 32 -33.61 15.30 -19.92
CA ILE A 32 -32.58 14.51 -20.62
C ILE A 32 -31.19 14.81 -20.05
N ASP A 33 -30.90 16.08 -19.78
CA ASP A 33 -29.62 16.50 -19.21
C ASP A 33 -29.49 16.06 -17.76
N LEU A 34 -30.59 16.06 -17.00
CA LEU A 34 -30.61 15.58 -15.62
C LEU A 34 -30.27 14.09 -15.53
N ILE A 35 -30.82 13.25 -16.43
CA ILE A 35 -30.46 11.82 -16.54
C ILE A 35 -28.97 11.65 -16.88
N ASN A 36 -28.44 12.46 -17.79
CA ASN A 36 -27.02 12.40 -18.17
C ASN A 36 -26.11 12.80 -16.99
N ILE A 37 -26.45 13.87 -16.27
CA ILE A 37 -25.72 14.32 -15.08
C ILE A 37 -25.76 13.24 -13.99
N GLU A 38 -26.92 12.64 -13.75
CA GLU A 38 -27.07 11.57 -12.75
C GLU A 38 -26.22 10.34 -13.13
N SER A 39 -26.27 9.91 -14.39
CA SER A 39 -25.45 8.79 -14.89
C SER A 39 -23.94 9.07 -14.81
N PHE A 40 -23.52 10.31 -15.06
CA PHE A 40 -22.12 10.70 -14.93
C PHE A 40 -21.69 10.73 -13.45
N SER A 41 -22.55 11.25 -12.58
CA SER A 41 -22.30 11.32 -11.14
C SER A 41 -22.14 9.93 -10.52
N SER A 42 -23.01 8.97 -10.88
CA SER A 42 -22.92 7.59 -10.40
C SER A 42 -21.64 6.91 -10.89
N ARG A 43 -21.22 7.17 -12.13
CA ARG A 43 -19.95 6.66 -12.66
C ARG A 43 -18.74 7.25 -11.92
N VAL A 44 -18.74 8.54 -11.60
CA VAL A 44 -17.68 9.17 -10.80
C VAL A 44 -17.62 8.56 -9.40
N VAL A 45 -18.76 8.32 -8.77
CA VAL A 45 -18.84 7.62 -7.47
C VAL A 45 -18.23 6.22 -7.58
N SER A 46 -18.63 5.44 -8.58
CA SER A 46 -18.08 4.09 -8.80
C SER A 46 -16.57 4.07 -9.01
N LEU A 47 -16.00 5.08 -9.71
CA LEU A 47 -14.57 5.22 -9.89
C LEU A 47 -13.85 5.59 -8.58
N SER A 48 -14.50 6.39 -7.72
CA SER A 48 -13.99 6.73 -6.39
C SER A 48 -13.93 5.49 -5.49
N GLU A 49 -15.00 4.70 -5.45
CA GLU A 49 -15.05 3.43 -4.73
C GLU A 49 -14.01 2.44 -5.27
N TYR A 50 -13.90 2.31 -6.59
CA TYR A 50 -12.91 1.45 -7.21
C TYR A 50 -11.47 1.88 -6.84
N ARG A 51 -11.19 3.19 -6.85
CA ARG A 51 -9.90 3.72 -6.39
C ARG A 51 -9.62 3.38 -4.93
N GLN A 52 -10.61 3.44 -4.04
CA GLN A 52 -10.44 3.02 -2.64
C GLN A 52 -10.13 1.52 -2.53
N SER A 53 -10.85 0.69 -3.29
CA SER A 53 -10.61 -0.76 -3.31
C SER A 53 -9.18 -1.10 -3.79
N LEU A 54 -8.70 -0.41 -4.82
CA LEU A 54 -7.33 -0.55 -5.33
C LEU A 54 -6.28 -0.09 -4.32
N HIS A 55 -6.56 0.97 -3.57
CA HIS A 55 -5.65 1.44 -2.52
C HIS A 55 -5.52 0.41 -1.40
N THR A 56 -6.63 -0.16 -0.94
CA THR A 56 -6.64 -1.24 0.05
C THR A 56 -5.93 -2.49 -0.47
N TYR A 57 -6.14 -2.84 -1.74
CA TYR A 57 -5.40 -3.94 -2.38
C TYR A 57 -3.89 -3.68 -2.40
N LEU A 58 -3.48 -2.48 -2.83
CA LEU A 58 -2.07 -2.07 -2.87
C LEU A 58 -1.43 -2.13 -1.48
N ARG A 59 -2.12 -1.64 -0.45
CA ARG A 59 -1.70 -1.70 0.95
C ARG A 59 -1.43 -3.14 1.40
N SER A 60 -2.38 -4.04 1.15
CA SER A 60 -2.26 -5.45 1.52
C SER A 60 -1.08 -6.14 0.82
N LYS A 61 -0.87 -5.85 -0.48
CA LYS A 61 0.20 -6.45 -1.27
C LYS A 61 1.56 -5.88 -0.91
N MET A 62 1.65 -4.57 -0.68
CA MET A 62 2.91 -3.94 -0.27
C MET A 62 3.35 -4.46 1.09
N SER A 63 2.42 -4.64 2.04
CA SER A 63 2.75 -5.21 3.35
C SER A 63 3.26 -6.66 3.27
N GLN A 64 2.89 -7.41 2.23
CA GLN A 64 3.36 -8.78 2.01
C GLN A 64 4.72 -8.81 1.29
N VAL A 65 4.94 -7.90 0.34
CA VAL A 65 6.12 -7.93 -0.54
C VAL A 65 7.29 -7.09 0.02
N ALA A 66 7.01 -5.91 0.57
CA ALA A 66 8.04 -4.97 1.03
C ALA A 66 7.55 -4.16 2.25
N PRO A 67 7.47 -4.77 3.44
CA PRO A 67 6.99 -4.10 4.64
C PRO A 67 7.93 -2.99 5.13
N SER A 68 9.26 -3.14 5.00
CA SER A 68 10.21 -2.12 5.47
C SER A 68 10.14 -0.86 4.61
N LEU A 69 10.09 -1.03 3.29
CA LEU A 69 9.96 0.07 2.34
C LEU A 69 8.62 0.81 2.52
N SER A 70 7.55 0.05 2.76
CA SER A 70 6.22 0.57 3.06
C SER A 70 6.21 1.42 4.33
N ALA A 71 6.80 0.93 5.42
CA ALA A 71 6.89 1.65 6.68
C ALA A 71 7.71 2.95 6.56
N LEU A 72 8.76 2.94 5.72
CA LEU A 72 9.64 4.10 5.54
C LEU A 72 9.03 5.21 4.68
N ILE A 73 8.52 4.92 3.48
CA ILE A 73 8.11 5.98 2.50
C ILE A 73 6.59 5.98 2.24
N GLY A 74 5.91 4.90 2.64
CA GLY A 74 4.49 4.68 2.36
C GLY A 74 4.26 3.85 1.10
N GLU A 75 3.12 3.18 1.09
CA GLU A 75 2.75 2.13 0.13
C GLU A 75 2.70 2.65 -1.31
N ALA A 76 2.12 3.83 -1.53
CA ALA A 76 1.92 4.40 -2.87
C ALA A 76 3.22 4.89 -3.54
N VAL A 77 4.17 5.40 -2.75
CA VAL A 77 5.48 5.81 -3.28
C VAL A 77 6.38 4.60 -3.45
N GLY A 78 6.38 3.66 -2.48
CA GLY A 78 7.09 2.39 -2.59
C GLY A 78 6.69 1.59 -3.83
N ALA A 79 5.38 1.48 -4.09
CA ALA A 79 4.87 0.83 -5.30
C ALA A 79 5.38 1.47 -6.58
N ARG A 80 5.40 2.80 -6.66
CA ARG A 80 5.90 3.53 -7.83
C ARG A 80 7.39 3.31 -8.05
N LEU A 81 8.19 3.25 -6.98
CA LEU A 81 9.62 2.96 -7.07
C LEU A 81 9.87 1.54 -7.60
N ILE A 82 9.14 0.54 -7.10
CA ILE A 82 9.23 -0.85 -7.57
C ILE A 82 8.79 -0.94 -9.03
N ALA A 83 7.67 -0.33 -9.39
CA ALA A 83 7.14 -0.36 -10.75
C ALA A 83 8.12 0.25 -11.77
N HIS A 84 8.74 1.38 -11.42
CA HIS A 84 9.72 2.03 -12.30
C HIS A 84 11.04 1.26 -12.38
N ALA A 85 11.44 0.55 -11.32
CA ALA A 85 12.57 -0.38 -11.37
C ALA A 85 12.25 -1.72 -12.08
N GLY A 86 10.96 -1.99 -12.31
CA GLY A 86 10.42 -3.23 -12.88
C GLY A 86 10.27 -4.35 -11.85
N SER A 87 11.17 -4.47 -10.88
CA SER A 87 11.13 -5.50 -9.84
C SER A 87 11.80 -5.04 -8.54
N LEU A 88 11.45 -5.69 -7.42
CA LEU A 88 12.09 -5.43 -6.14
C LEU A 88 13.58 -5.81 -6.15
N THR A 89 13.93 -6.88 -6.87
CA THR A 89 15.33 -7.33 -7.03
C THR A 89 16.18 -6.31 -7.79
N ASN A 90 15.63 -5.70 -8.84
CA ASN A 90 16.32 -4.62 -9.57
C ASN A 90 16.47 -3.37 -8.69
N LEU A 91 15.43 -3.02 -7.93
CA LEU A 91 15.48 -1.90 -7.00
C LEU A 91 16.54 -2.09 -5.90
N ALA A 92 16.72 -3.32 -5.40
CA ALA A 92 17.75 -3.66 -4.42
C ALA A 92 19.18 -3.52 -4.99
N LYS A 93 19.36 -3.83 -6.29
CA LYS A 93 20.64 -3.68 -7.00
C LYS A 93 21.01 -2.23 -7.28
N TYR A 94 20.03 -1.34 -7.42
CA TYR A 94 20.31 0.08 -7.68
C TYR A 94 21.07 0.74 -6.52
N PRO A 95 22.06 1.60 -6.83
CA PRO A 95 22.70 2.42 -5.82
C PRO A 95 21.74 3.53 -5.36
N ALA A 96 21.98 4.06 -4.17
CA ALA A 96 21.14 5.11 -3.60
C ALA A 96 21.10 6.40 -4.44
N SER A 97 22.16 6.71 -5.19
CA SER A 97 22.18 7.84 -6.12
C SER A 97 21.18 7.69 -7.27
N THR A 98 21.02 6.47 -7.81
CA THR A 98 20.00 6.17 -8.82
C THR A 98 18.60 6.22 -8.21
N VAL A 99 18.42 5.65 -7.01
CA VAL A 99 17.15 5.69 -6.28
C VAL A 99 16.70 7.14 -6.00
N GLN A 100 17.64 8.05 -5.69
CA GLN A 100 17.37 9.47 -5.46
C GLN A 100 16.74 10.17 -6.68
N ILE A 101 17.20 9.85 -7.89
CA ILE A 101 16.81 10.51 -9.15
C ILE A 101 15.85 9.67 -9.99
N LEU A 102 15.40 8.52 -9.48
CA LEU A 102 14.51 7.60 -10.18
C LEU A 102 13.23 8.31 -10.63
N GLY A 103 12.91 8.26 -11.92
CA GLY A 103 11.80 9.00 -12.54
C GLY A 103 12.12 10.44 -12.97
N ALA A 104 13.29 10.99 -12.64
CA ALA A 104 13.78 12.29 -13.14
C ALA A 104 14.90 12.15 -14.20
N GLU A 105 15.07 10.95 -14.76
CA GLU A 105 16.15 10.58 -15.67
C GLU A 105 16.22 11.47 -16.92
N LYS A 106 15.07 11.76 -17.55
CA LYS A 106 15.02 12.65 -18.73
C LYS A 106 15.55 14.05 -18.42
N ALA A 107 15.24 14.58 -17.24
CA ALA A 107 15.72 15.89 -16.80
C ALA A 107 17.22 15.85 -16.46
N LEU A 108 17.69 14.74 -15.88
CA LEU A 108 19.11 14.51 -15.61
C LEU A 108 19.92 14.49 -16.91
N PHE A 109 19.51 13.69 -17.90
CA PHE A 109 20.23 13.59 -19.18
C PHE A 109 20.22 14.91 -19.96
N ARG A 110 19.12 15.66 -19.89
CA ARG A 110 19.06 17.01 -20.47
C ARG A 110 20.05 17.95 -19.79
N ALA A 111 20.09 17.97 -18.46
CA ALA A 111 21.02 18.82 -17.69
C ALA A 111 22.48 18.47 -17.97
N LEU A 112 22.81 17.17 -18.10
CA LEU A 112 24.16 16.72 -18.47
C LEU A 112 24.56 17.22 -19.86
N LYS A 113 23.65 17.17 -20.83
CA LYS A 113 23.90 17.64 -22.20
C LYS A 113 24.10 19.15 -22.28
N THR A 114 23.31 19.92 -21.52
CA THR A 114 23.35 21.39 -21.54
C THR A 114 24.26 21.99 -20.46
N ARG A 115 24.99 21.16 -19.70
CA ARG A 115 25.74 21.55 -18.49
C ARG A 115 24.91 22.42 -17.52
N GLY A 116 23.62 22.11 -17.42
CA GLY A 116 22.68 22.81 -16.53
C GLY A 116 22.59 22.17 -15.14
N ASN A 117 21.72 22.71 -14.30
CA ASN A 117 21.47 22.17 -12.96
C ASN A 117 20.81 20.78 -13.03
N THR A 118 21.42 19.80 -12.36
CA THR A 118 20.88 18.44 -12.26
C THR A 118 19.69 18.38 -11.28
N PRO A 119 18.69 17.53 -11.56
CA PRO A 119 17.57 17.32 -10.64
C PRO A 119 18.07 16.68 -9.34
N LYS A 120 17.56 17.17 -8.19
CA LYS A 120 17.96 16.70 -6.85
C LYS A 120 17.06 15.58 -6.30
N TYR A 121 15.93 15.32 -6.93
CA TYR A 121 14.92 14.37 -6.49
C TYR A 121 14.11 13.85 -7.69
N GLY A 122 13.68 12.60 -7.61
CA GLY A 122 12.74 11.97 -8.53
C GLY A 122 11.41 11.65 -7.86
N LEU A 123 10.94 10.40 -7.97
CA LEU A 123 9.68 9.93 -7.39
C LEU A 123 9.62 10.07 -5.86
N ILE A 124 10.77 10.04 -5.19
CA ILE A 124 10.89 10.19 -3.73
C ILE A 124 10.43 11.58 -3.26
N PHE A 125 10.36 12.59 -4.14
CA PHE A 125 9.88 13.93 -3.80
C PHE A 125 8.46 13.94 -3.21
N HIS A 126 7.61 12.99 -3.60
CA HIS A 126 6.25 12.86 -3.09
C HIS A 126 6.16 12.22 -1.70
N SER A 127 7.29 11.93 -1.05
CA SER A 127 7.31 11.50 0.34
C SER A 127 6.95 12.66 1.29
N THR A 128 6.25 12.33 2.37
CA THR A 128 5.84 13.30 3.39
C THR A 128 7.04 14.00 4.04
N PHE A 129 8.15 13.29 4.23
CA PHE A 129 9.40 13.83 4.80
C PHE A 129 9.99 14.98 3.99
N ILE A 130 10.00 14.85 2.65
CA ILE A 130 10.53 15.91 1.77
C ILE A 130 9.55 17.09 1.68
N GLY A 131 8.24 16.81 1.75
CA GLY A 131 7.21 17.85 1.81
C GLY A 131 7.36 18.76 3.02
N ARG A 132 7.63 18.17 4.20
CA ARG A 132 7.83 18.89 5.47
C ARG A 132 9.15 19.67 5.54
N ALA A 133 10.20 19.20 4.88
CA ALA A 133 11.52 19.80 4.95
C ALA A 133 11.59 21.22 4.33
N ALA A 134 12.38 22.10 4.95
CA ALA A 134 12.69 23.42 4.40
C ALA A 134 13.38 23.34 3.02
N ALA A 135 13.08 24.28 2.11
CA ALA A 135 13.54 24.25 0.71
C ALA A 135 15.06 24.08 0.54
N LYS A 136 15.86 24.68 1.43
CA LYS A 136 17.32 24.56 1.44
C LYS A 136 17.79 23.14 1.78
N ASN A 137 17.06 22.43 2.66
CA ASN A 137 17.41 21.12 3.20
C ASN A 137 16.80 19.95 2.41
N LYS A 138 15.81 20.20 1.54
CA LYS A 138 15.15 19.17 0.72
C LYS A 138 16.13 18.27 -0.04
N GLY A 139 17.18 18.84 -0.63
CA GLY A 139 18.20 18.05 -1.35
C GLY A 139 19.04 17.14 -0.44
N ARG A 140 19.35 17.58 0.78
CA ARG A 140 20.13 16.81 1.75
C ARG A 140 19.30 15.66 2.32
N ILE A 141 18.04 15.93 2.66
CA ILE A 141 17.09 14.94 3.16
C ILE A 141 16.72 13.93 2.08
N SER A 142 16.52 14.37 0.83
CA SER A 142 16.30 13.47 -0.32
C SER A 142 17.42 12.42 -0.45
N ARG A 143 18.68 12.86 -0.36
CA ARG A 143 19.83 11.94 -0.39
C ARG A 143 19.83 10.98 0.80
N TYR A 144 19.58 11.48 2.01
CA TYR A 144 19.54 10.65 3.21
C TYR A 144 18.43 9.60 3.14
N LEU A 145 17.23 10.01 2.71
CA LEU A 145 16.08 9.13 2.51
C LEU A 145 16.35 8.08 1.43
N ALA A 146 16.98 8.45 0.31
CA ALA A 146 17.34 7.50 -0.74
C ALA A 146 18.33 6.43 -0.25
N ASN A 147 19.29 6.81 0.63
CA ASN A 147 20.19 5.83 1.26
C ASN A 147 19.42 4.84 2.14
N LYS A 148 18.51 5.33 2.99
CA LYS A 148 17.69 4.46 3.85
C LYS A 148 16.72 3.60 3.04
N CYS A 149 16.17 4.14 1.97
CA CYS A 149 15.33 3.42 1.01
C CYS A 149 16.08 2.26 0.34
N SER A 150 17.33 2.47 -0.06
CA SER A 150 18.16 1.43 -0.69
C SER A 150 18.53 0.32 0.31
N ILE A 151 18.71 0.66 1.59
CA ILE A 151 18.91 -0.34 2.64
C ILE A 151 17.61 -1.14 2.86
N ALA A 152 16.48 -0.46 3.03
CA ALA A 152 15.18 -1.09 3.23
C ALA A 152 14.80 -2.01 2.06
N SER A 153 15.01 -1.59 0.81
CA SER A 153 14.71 -2.41 -0.36
C SER A 153 15.57 -3.68 -0.45
N ARG A 154 16.82 -3.62 0.02
CA ARG A 154 17.71 -4.80 0.09
C ARG A 154 17.28 -5.76 1.18
N ILE A 155 16.91 -5.25 2.36
CA ILE A 155 16.37 -6.05 3.46
C ILE A 155 15.11 -6.78 2.96
N ASP A 156 14.14 -6.04 2.43
CA ASP A 156 12.88 -6.63 1.95
C ASP A 156 13.08 -7.65 0.81
N CYS A 157 14.13 -7.50 -0.01
CA CYS A 157 14.39 -8.43 -1.12
C CYS A 157 15.09 -9.72 -0.70
N PHE A 158 15.99 -9.67 0.30
CA PHE A 158 16.85 -10.79 0.67
C PHE A 158 16.50 -11.42 2.03
N SER A 159 15.60 -10.81 2.82
CA SER A 159 15.11 -11.41 4.06
C SER A 159 14.11 -12.53 3.78
N GLU A 160 14.31 -13.67 4.42
CA GLU A 160 13.40 -14.83 4.35
C GLU A 160 12.07 -14.54 5.07
N VAL A 161 12.13 -13.80 6.19
CA VAL A 161 10.96 -13.34 6.94
C VAL A 161 10.85 -11.82 6.79
N PRO A 162 9.87 -11.30 6.04
CA PRO A 162 9.69 -9.87 5.88
C PRO A 162 9.07 -9.27 7.16
N THR A 163 9.79 -8.36 7.82
CA THR A 163 9.36 -7.69 9.06
C THR A 163 9.29 -6.17 8.87
N SER A 164 8.36 -5.48 9.54
CA SER A 164 8.23 -4.01 9.45
C SER A 164 9.21 -3.25 10.35
N VAL A 165 9.77 -3.94 11.36
CA VAL A 165 10.61 -3.36 12.42
C VAL A 165 11.77 -2.55 11.86
N PHE A 166 12.47 -3.07 10.85
CA PHE A 166 13.57 -2.35 10.21
C PHE A 166 13.10 -1.05 9.57
N GLY A 167 11.95 -1.06 8.88
CA GLY A 167 11.39 0.14 8.24
C GLY A 167 10.98 1.21 9.25
N GLU A 168 10.42 0.81 10.39
CA GLU A 168 10.05 1.71 11.49
C GLU A 168 11.28 2.37 12.12
N LYS A 169 12.34 1.60 12.40
CA LYS A 169 13.60 2.15 12.94
C LYS A 169 14.31 3.05 11.94
N LEU A 170 14.29 2.72 10.66
CA LEU A 170 14.84 3.59 9.62
C LEU A 170 14.02 4.89 9.48
N ARG A 171 12.71 4.83 9.71
CA ARG A 171 11.85 6.01 9.72
C ARG A 171 12.14 6.92 10.90
N GLU A 172 12.27 6.38 12.11
CA GLU A 172 12.69 7.13 13.31
C GLU A 172 13.99 7.91 13.02
N GLN A 173 14.99 7.27 12.40
CA GLN A 173 16.24 7.93 12.02
C GLN A 173 16.07 9.09 11.02
N VAL A 174 15.13 8.96 10.08
CA VAL A 174 14.83 10.06 9.13
C VAL A 174 14.13 11.21 9.84
N GLU A 175 13.27 10.91 10.80
CA GLU A 175 12.58 11.90 11.64
C GLU A 175 13.58 12.63 12.56
N GLU A 176 14.49 11.91 13.24
CA GLU A 176 15.60 12.50 14.00
C GLU A 176 16.50 13.38 13.12
N ARG A 177 16.72 12.98 11.87
CA ARG A 177 17.53 13.79 10.95
C ARG A 177 16.80 15.05 10.50
N LEU A 178 15.47 15.00 10.40
CA LEU A 178 14.64 16.17 10.11
C LEU A 178 14.67 17.14 11.30
N SER A 179 14.49 16.64 12.53
CA SER A 179 14.56 17.46 13.74
C SER A 179 15.95 18.08 13.93
N PHE A 180 17.03 17.36 13.65
CA PHE A 180 18.39 17.93 13.66
C PHE A 180 18.52 19.19 12.79
N TYR A 181 17.83 19.26 11.64
CA TYR A 181 17.87 20.45 10.79
C TYR A 181 16.98 21.61 11.29
N GLU A 182 16.07 21.34 12.23
CA GLU A 182 15.18 22.32 12.86
C GLU A 182 15.73 22.80 14.21
N THR A 183 16.14 21.88 15.09
CA THR A 183 16.54 22.12 16.48
C THR A 183 18.05 22.00 16.72
N GLY A 184 18.80 21.34 15.84
CA GLY A 184 20.24 21.13 15.97
C GLY A 184 20.67 19.94 16.84
N GLU A 185 19.73 19.13 17.33
CA GLU A 185 20.03 17.96 18.17
C GLU A 185 20.71 16.81 17.40
N ILE A 186 21.85 16.33 17.90
CA ILE A 186 22.66 15.32 17.21
C ILE A 186 21.88 13.99 17.14
N PRO A 187 21.60 13.46 15.94
CA PRO A 187 20.86 12.22 15.80
C PRO A 187 21.67 11.01 16.28
N ARG A 188 20.99 9.93 16.63
CA ARG A 188 21.63 8.71 17.12
C ARG A 188 22.52 8.09 16.04
N LYS A 189 23.57 7.36 16.45
CA LYS A 189 24.43 6.65 15.51
C LYS A 189 23.66 5.49 14.90
N ASN A 190 23.81 5.31 13.59
CA ASN A 190 23.14 4.22 12.86
C ASN A 190 23.45 2.84 13.45
N LEU A 191 24.66 2.63 13.99
CA LEU A 191 25.09 1.32 14.51
C LEU A 191 24.24 0.87 15.70
N ASP A 192 23.89 1.79 16.59
CA ASP A 192 23.18 1.46 17.83
C ASP A 192 21.72 1.12 17.52
N VAL A 193 21.08 1.94 16.68
CA VAL A 193 19.71 1.70 16.22
C VAL A 193 19.60 0.41 15.41
N MET A 194 20.61 0.08 14.58
CA MET A 194 20.57 -1.17 13.81
C MET A 194 20.78 -2.40 14.70
N LYS A 195 21.57 -2.31 15.78
CA LYS A 195 21.69 -3.40 16.76
C LYS A 195 20.37 -3.64 17.49
N GLU A 196 19.72 -2.56 17.94
CA GLU A 196 18.38 -2.65 18.54
C GLU A 196 17.35 -3.25 17.57
N ALA A 197 17.41 -2.83 16.30
CA ALA A 197 16.53 -3.34 15.26
C ALA A 197 16.75 -4.85 15.00
N MET A 198 18.00 -5.33 15.05
CA MET A 198 18.29 -6.76 14.87
C MET A 198 17.69 -7.61 15.99
N VAL A 199 17.83 -7.18 17.25
CA VAL A 199 17.24 -7.89 18.40
C VAL A 199 15.72 -7.96 18.26
N GLN A 200 15.07 -6.82 17.97
CA GLN A 200 13.62 -6.76 17.80
C GLN A 200 13.14 -7.52 16.56
N ALA A 201 13.93 -7.54 15.49
CA ALA A 201 13.62 -8.28 14.27
C ALA A 201 13.72 -9.78 14.47
N GLU A 202 14.69 -10.28 15.25
CA GLU A 202 14.80 -11.71 15.59
C GLU A 202 13.61 -12.17 16.43
N GLU A 203 13.22 -11.38 17.42
CA GLU A 203 12.03 -11.64 18.24
C GLU A 203 10.75 -11.64 17.39
N ALA A 204 10.58 -10.62 16.55
CA ALA A 204 9.44 -10.52 15.65
C ALA A 204 9.43 -11.66 14.61
N ALA A 205 10.59 -12.01 14.05
CA ALA A 205 10.72 -13.12 13.11
C ALA A 205 10.35 -14.46 13.78
N ALA A 206 10.81 -14.70 15.00
CA ALA A 206 10.45 -15.90 15.77
C ALA A 206 8.95 -15.96 16.09
N GLU A 207 8.31 -14.82 16.35
CA GLU A 207 6.87 -14.79 16.55
C GLU A 207 6.10 -15.03 15.24
N ILE A 208 6.58 -14.49 14.13
CA ILE A 208 6.00 -14.66 12.80
C ILE A 208 6.11 -16.12 12.34
N THR A 209 7.28 -16.76 12.50
CA THR A 209 7.45 -18.18 12.16
C THR A 209 6.54 -19.07 13.00
N ARG A 210 6.44 -18.83 14.31
CA ARG A 210 5.47 -19.53 15.19
C ARG A 210 4.02 -19.33 14.76
N LYS A 211 3.64 -18.13 14.30
CA LYS A 211 2.30 -17.84 13.80
C LYS A 211 2.04 -18.57 12.48
N LEU A 212 2.99 -18.57 11.56
CA LEU A 212 2.91 -19.27 10.27
C LEU A 212 2.77 -20.79 10.48
N GLU A 213 3.60 -21.40 11.32
CA GLU A 213 3.50 -22.83 11.65
C GLU A 213 2.14 -23.19 12.28
N LYS A 214 1.61 -22.34 13.17
CA LYS A 214 0.27 -22.54 13.75
C LYS A 214 -0.83 -22.46 12.71
N GLN A 215 -0.73 -21.52 11.77
CA GLN A 215 -1.70 -21.38 10.67
C GLN A 215 -1.63 -22.57 9.71
N GLU A 216 -0.43 -23.05 9.40
CA GLU A 216 -0.21 -24.20 8.53
C GLU A 216 -0.75 -25.49 9.17
N LYS A 217 -0.47 -25.73 10.46
CA LYS A 217 -1.06 -26.82 11.24
C LYS A 217 -2.60 -26.75 11.27
N LYS A 218 -3.18 -25.54 11.39
CA LYS A 218 -4.63 -25.34 11.32
C LYS A 218 -5.19 -25.62 9.92
N ARG A 219 -4.52 -25.20 8.84
CA ARG A 219 -4.89 -25.50 7.45
C ARG A 219 -4.88 -27.00 7.19
N LEU A 220 -3.78 -27.68 7.52
CA LEU A 220 -3.64 -29.13 7.36
C LEU A 220 -4.71 -29.89 8.16
N LYS A 221 -5.04 -29.44 9.37
CA LYS A 221 -6.13 -30.05 10.17
C LYS A 221 -7.51 -29.83 9.53
N LYS A 222 -7.76 -28.65 8.95
CA LYS A 222 -9.02 -28.32 8.26
C LYS A 222 -9.15 -29.12 6.95
N GLU A 223 -8.06 -29.28 6.23
CA GLU A 223 -7.99 -30.03 4.97
C GLU A 223 -8.15 -31.54 5.20
N LYS A 224 -7.47 -32.11 6.21
CA LYS A 224 -7.71 -33.50 6.65
C LYS A 224 -9.17 -33.74 7.07
N LYS A 225 -9.79 -32.81 7.81
CA LYS A 225 -11.22 -32.89 8.14
C LYS A 225 -12.12 -32.84 6.90
N ARG A 226 -11.78 -32.02 5.91
CA ARG A 226 -12.53 -31.91 4.65
C ARG A 226 -12.44 -33.19 3.83
N LEU A 227 -11.23 -33.75 3.68
CA LEU A 227 -10.98 -35.02 3.00
C LEU A 227 -11.71 -36.18 3.69
N ALA A 228 -11.70 -36.24 5.02
CA ALA A 228 -12.46 -37.25 5.77
C ALA A 228 -13.97 -37.12 5.57
N ALA A 229 -14.51 -35.89 5.55
CA ALA A 229 -15.93 -35.66 5.29
C ALA A 229 -16.33 -36.03 3.84
N LEU A 230 -15.47 -35.75 2.86
CA LEU A 230 -15.65 -36.17 1.47
C LEU A 230 -15.62 -37.70 1.32
N ALA A 231 -14.71 -38.38 2.03
CA ALA A 231 -14.64 -39.84 2.03
C ALA A 231 -15.91 -40.48 2.64
N LEU A 232 -16.43 -39.93 3.74
CA LEU A 232 -17.69 -40.35 4.36
C LEU A 232 -18.89 -40.15 3.43
N ALA A 233 -18.97 -39.00 2.74
CA ALA A 233 -20.03 -38.73 1.77
C ALA A 233 -19.96 -39.66 0.53
N SER A 234 -18.77 -40.07 0.11
CA SER A 234 -18.62 -41.06 -0.97
C SER A 234 -19.00 -42.49 -0.56
N SER A 235 -18.83 -42.86 0.72
CA SER A 235 -19.30 -44.18 1.21
C SER A 235 -20.82 -44.25 1.33
N GLU A 236 -21.49 -43.16 1.71
CA GLU A 236 -22.96 -43.12 1.80
C GLU A 236 -23.65 -43.16 0.42
N ASN A 237 -22.98 -42.66 -0.63
CA ASN A 237 -23.50 -42.73 -2.00
C ASN A 237 -23.28 -44.11 -2.67
N SER A 238 -22.50 -45.00 -2.06
CA SER A 238 -22.29 -46.38 -2.54
C SER A 238 -23.26 -47.40 -1.92
N SER A 239 -24.04 -47.00 -0.90
CA SER A 239 -25.05 -47.86 -0.26
C SER A 239 -26.49 -47.60 -0.71
N SER A 240 -26.69 -46.99 -1.89
CA SER A 240 -28.00 -46.88 -2.54
C SER A 240 -27.95 -47.38 -3.99
N THR A 241 -27.70 -48.67 -4.16
CA THR A 241 -28.16 -49.40 -5.34
C THR A 241 -29.37 -50.23 -4.91
N PRO A 242 -30.58 -50.01 -5.46
CA PRO A 242 -31.69 -50.93 -5.26
C PRO A 242 -31.51 -52.12 -6.21
N GLU A 243 -31.31 -53.30 -5.65
CA GLU A 243 -31.56 -54.58 -6.33
C GLU A 243 -32.99 -55.07 -6.02
N GLU A 244 -33.55 -55.78 -7.00
CA GLU A 244 -34.85 -56.49 -7.09
C GLU A 244 -36.06 -55.64 -7.60
N CYS A 245 -36.83 -56.02 -8.63
CA CYS A 245 -37.19 -57.36 -9.13
C CYS A 245 -37.31 -57.45 -10.67
N GLU A 246 -36.97 -58.63 -11.21
CA GLU A 246 -37.40 -59.14 -12.53
C GLU A 246 -38.87 -59.61 -12.55
N GLU A 247 -39.36 -59.84 -13.78
CA GLU A 247 -40.61 -60.51 -14.23
C GLU A 247 -41.92 -59.69 -14.12
N GLY A 248 -42.72 -59.43 -15.15
CA GLY A 248 -42.78 -59.81 -16.57
C GLY A 248 -44.25 -59.81 -17.00
N ASP A 249 -44.64 -59.21 -18.15
CA ASP A 249 -45.75 -59.72 -18.98
C ASP A 249 -45.92 -59.02 -20.36
N ARG A 250 -45.89 -59.88 -21.39
CA ARG A 250 -46.52 -59.89 -22.72
C ARG A 250 -47.20 -58.60 -23.28
N CYS A 251 -46.70 -58.13 -24.42
CA CYS A 251 -47.31 -58.22 -25.78
C CYS A 251 -46.40 -57.53 -26.81
#